data_AF-A0A4Y2V143-F1
#
_entry.id   AF-A0A4Y2V143-F1
#
_cell.length_a   1.000
_cell.length_b   1.000
_cell.length_c   1.000
_cell.angle_alpha   90.00
_cell.angle_beta   90.00
_cell.angle_gamma   90.00
#
_symmetry.space_group_name_H-M   'P 1'
#
loop_
_entity.id
_entity.type
_entity.pdbx_description
1 polymer ?
#
loop_
_entity_poly.entity_id
_entity_poly.type
_entity_poly.pdbx_seq_one_letter_code
_entity_poly.pdbx_strand_id
1 'polypeptide(L)'
;MELDNEWPWKILWTDEAHFHMTGYVNTQNCRIWTTENSLETQPVPLHPAKVTVWCGFTASFIIEPYFFEETGTLGPVTVTVTGQRYECLLRTTSFQLFNSVDVWIG
;
A
#
# COMPACT_ATOMS: atom_id res chain seq x y z
N MET A 1 22.95 1.36 33.89
CA MET A 1 21.60 1.31 33.29
C MET A 1 21.82 0.79 31.88
N GLU A 2 21.62 -0.50 31.66
CA GLU A 2 21.67 -1.06 30.31
C GLU A 2 20.48 -0.47 29.56
N LEU A 3 20.77 0.32 28.51
CA LEU A 3 19.75 0.67 27.53
C LEU A 3 19.45 -0.64 26.78
N ASP A 4 18.29 -1.21 27.05
CA ASP A 4 17.63 -2.12 26.11
C ASP A 4 17.52 -1.35 24.78
N ASN A 5 18.47 -1.63 23.89
CA ASN A 5 18.53 -1.11 22.52
C ASN A 5 17.73 -1.99 21.55
N GLU A 6 16.88 -2.89 22.05
CA GLU A 6 16.11 -3.82 21.24
C GLU A 6 14.76 -3.23 20.79
N TRP A 7 14.37 -2.06 21.30
CA TRP A 7 13.12 -1.39 20.92
C TRP A 7 12.90 -1.22 19.40
N PRO A 8 13.92 -1.00 18.53
CA PRO A 8 13.69 -0.90 17.09
C PRO A 8 13.17 -2.21 16.49
N TRP A 9 13.49 -3.35 17.11
CA TRP A 9 13.03 -4.67 16.67
C TRP A 9 11.58 -4.97 17.08
N LYS A 10 11.02 -4.13 17.95
CA LYS A 10 9.64 -4.21 18.45
C LYS A 10 8.69 -3.24 17.73
N ILE A 11 9.17 -2.49 16.73
CA ILE A 11 8.34 -1.58 15.94
C ILE A 11 7.70 -2.36 14.80
N LEU A 12 6.40 -2.15 14.62
CA LEU A 12 5.69 -2.53 13.41
C LEU A 12 5.51 -1.30 12.53
N TRP A 13 6.16 -1.31 11.37
CA TRP A 13 5.97 -0.30 10.33
C TRP A 13 4.82 -0.71 9.43
N THR A 14 3.93 0.21 9.12
CA THR A 14 2.76 -0.04 8.29
C THR A 14 2.52 1.15 7.38
N ASP A 15 2.09 0.90 6.15
CA ASP A 15 1.72 1.98 5.23
C ASP A 15 0.75 1.47 4.15
N GLU A 16 0.10 2.41 3.48
CA GLU A 16 -0.71 2.16 2.30
C GLU A 16 -0.04 2.65 1.02
N ALA A 17 -0.09 1.83 -0.02
CA ALA A 17 0.39 2.20 -1.34
C ALA A 17 -0.67 1.97 -2.43
N HIS A 18 -0.68 2.85 -3.43
CA HIS A 18 -1.48 2.68 -4.63
C HIS A 18 -0.64 2.07 -5.76
N PHE A 19 -1.12 0.96 -6.31
CA PHE A 19 -0.54 0.31 -7.49
C PHE A 19 -1.49 0.45 -8.67
N HIS A 20 -1.03 1.11 -9.73
CA HIS A 20 -1.82 1.26 -10.96
C HIS A 20 -1.72 -0.01 -11.81
N MET A 21 -2.85 -0.61 -12.16
CA MET A 21 -2.90 -1.86 -12.93
C MET A 21 -2.62 -1.66 -14.43
N THR A 22 -2.66 -0.43 -14.90
CA THR A 22 -2.52 -0.07 -16.32
C THR A 22 -1.11 0.41 -16.69
N GLY A 23 -0.11 0.18 -15.83
CA GLY A 23 1.26 0.68 -16.06
C GLY A 23 1.34 2.21 -16.11
N TYR A 24 0.46 2.89 -15.36
CA TYR A 24 0.41 4.34 -15.30
C TYR A 24 1.78 4.90 -14.86
N VAL A 25 2.43 5.64 -15.75
CA VAL A 25 3.65 6.37 -15.46
C VAL A 25 3.27 7.80 -15.09
N ASN A 26 3.73 8.27 -13.92
CA ASN A 26 3.57 9.67 -13.56
C ASN A 26 4.19 10.54 -14.66
N THR A 27 3.40 11.43 -15.26
CA THR A 27 3.84 12.31 -16.35
C THR A 27 4.99 13.22 -15.95
N GLN A 28 5.16 13.53 -14.66
CA GLN A 28 6.31 14.28 -14.16
C GLN A 28 7.64 13.51 -14.26
N ASN A 29 7.57 12.18 -14.27
CA ASN A 29 8.71 11.28 -14.48
C ASN A 29 8.80 10.78 -15.93
N CYS A 30 7.81 11.08 -16.77
CA CYS A 30 7.77 10.65 -18.16
C CYS A 30 8.57 11.63 -19.03
N ARG A 31 9.83 11.28 -19.33
CA ARG A 31 10.67 12.06 -20.24
C ARG A 31 10.78 11.34 -21.59
N ILE A 32 10.09 11.87 -22.60
CA ILE A 32 10.15 11.38 -23.97
C ILE A 32 11.32 12.08 -24.68
N TRP A 33 12.23 11.30 -25.25
CA TRP A 33 13.33 11.83 -26.06
C TRP A 33 13.00 11.65 -27.54
N THR A 34 13.10 12.73 -28.31
CA THR A 34 12.88 12.74 -29.75
C THR A 34 13.81 13.79 -30.39
N THR A 35 14.22 13.56 -31.63
CA THR A 35 15.09 14.48 -32.39
C THR A 35 14.35 15.73 -32.87
N GLU A 36 13.02 15.65 -33.01
CA GLU A 36 12.13 16.75 -33.37
C GLU A 36 10.91 16.78 -32.44
N ASN A 37 10.29 17.95 -32.21
CA ASN A 37 9.12 18.06 -31.33
C ASN A 37 7.96 17.25 -31.93
N SER A 38 7.66 16.07 -31.37
CA SER A 38 6.73 15.15 -32.02
C SER A 38 5.27 15.61 -31.93
N LEU A 39 4.94 16.64 -31.13
CA LEU A 39 3.55 17.07 -30.83
C LEU A 39 2.64 15.91 -30.37
N GLU A 40 3.19 14.72 -30.12
CA GLU A 40 2.41 13.56 -29.77
C GLU A 40 1.93 13.70 -28.34
N THR A 41 0.62 13.72 -28.19
CA THR A 41 -0.05 13.68 -26.90
C THR A 41 -0.59 12.28 -26.72
N GLN A 42 -0.13 11.58 -25.69
CA GLN A 42 -0.69 10.30 -25.32
C GLN A 42 -1.87 10.55 -24.36
N PRO A 43 -3.12 10.27 -24.75
CA PRO A 43 -4.25 10.43 -23.86
C PRO A 43 -4.14 9.38 -22.74
N VAL A 44 -4.06 9.86 -21.49
CA VAL A 44 -4.02 9.00 -20.30
C VAL A 44 -5.37 9.10 -19.58
N PRO A 45 -5.96 7.97 -19.13
CA PRO A 45 -7.19 8.01 -18.34
C PRO A 45 -6.99 8.86 -17.07
N LEU A 46 -7.96 9.74 -16.78
CA LEU A 46 -7.94 10.57 -15.57
C LEU A 46 -7.97 9.74 -14.28
N HIS A 47 -8.63 8.58 -14.35
CA HIS A 47 -8.75 7.63 -13.24
C HIS A 47 -8.34 6.23 -13.71
N PRO A 48 -7.02 5.97 -13.83
CA PRO A 48 -6.55 4.63 -14.15
C PRO A 48 -6.96 3.69 -13.03
N ALA A 49 -7.31 2.46 -13.39
CA ALA A 49 -7.61 1.44 -12.40
C ALA A 49 -6.37 1.23 -11.51
N LYS A 50 -6.57 1.34 -10.21
CA LYS A 50 -5.53 1.24 -9.18
C LYS A 50 -6.03 0.35 -8.06
N VAL A 51 -5.12 -0.32 -7.39
CA VAL A 51 -5.36 -1.10 -6.18
C VAL A 51 -4.69 -0.41 -5.01
N THR A 52 -5.37 -0.37 -3.87
CA THR A 52 -4.79 0.12 -2.62
C THR A 52 -4.43 -1.08 -1.77
N VAL A 53 -3.17 -1.14 -1.38
CA VAL A 53 -2.61 -2.23 -0.58
C VAL A 53 -2.12 -1.65 0.73
N TRP A 54 -2.49 -2.27 1.83
CA TRP A 54 -1.85 -2.07 3.12
C TRP A 54 -0.80 -3.16 3.32
N CYS A 55 0.36 -2.81 3.85
CA CYS A 55 1.37 -3.77 4.23
C CYS A 55 1.98 -3.36 5.58
N GLY A 56 2.33 -4.35 6.38
CA GLY A 56 3.05 -4.16 7.63
C GLY A 56 4.34 -4.98 7.62
N PHE A 57 5.38 -4.51 8.27
CA PHE A 57 6.58 -5.32 8.50
C PHE A 57 7.25 -4.95 9.81
N THR A 58 7.93 -5.92 10.39
CA THR A 58 8.86 -5.72 11.51
C THR A 58 10.28 -5.95 10.99
N ALA A 59 11.27 -5.77 11.86
CA ALA A 59 12.65 -6.06 11.50
C ALA A 59 12.91 -7.57 11.25
N SER A 60 11.97 -8.45 11.59
CA SER A 60 12.13 -9.91 11.49
C SER A 60 11.28 -10.56 10.40
N PHE A 61 10.15 -9.98 10.01
CA PHE A 61 9.24 -10.56 9.02
C PHE A 61 8.30 -9.53 8.40
N ILE A 62 7.70 -9.90 7.27
CA ILE A 62 6.70 -9.12 6.55
C ILE A 62 5.30 -9.68 6.88
N ILE A 63 4.37 -8.79 7.23
CA ILE A 63 2.94 -9.11 7.29
C ILE A 63 2.42 -9.10 5.85
N GLU A 64 1.66 -10.13 5.50
CA GLU A 64 1.09 -10.26 4.18
C GLU A 64 0.34 -9.00 3.72
N PRO A 65 0.41 -8.65 2.42
CA PRO A 65 -0.31 -7.49 1.90
C PRO A 65 -1.81 -7.70 2.02
N TYR A 66 -2.51 -6.68 2.52
CA TYR A 66 -3.96 -6.62 2.56
C TYR A 66 -4.49 -5.73 1.44
N PHE A 67 -5.39 -6.27 0.62
CA PHE A 67 -5.96 -5.58 -0.52
C PHE A 67 -7.30 -4.93 -0.14
N PHE A 68 -7.42 -3.61 -0.35
CA PHE A 68 -8.70 -2.93 -0.24
C PHE A 68 -9.50 -3.10 -1.53
N GLU A 69 -10.21 -4.22 -1.62
CA GLU A 69 -11.04 -4.57 -2.77
C GLU A 69 -12.39 -5.16 -2.33
N GLU A 70 -13.40 -5.02 -3.18
CA GLU A 70 -14.70 -5.68 -3.07
C GLU A 70 -14.97 -6.54 -4.29
N THR A 71 -15.75 -7.61 -4.11
CA THR A 71 -16.17 -8.48 -5.21
C THR A 71 -17.21 -7.76 -6.06
N GLY A 72 -16.78 -7.24 -7.21
CA GLY A 72 -17.67 -6.73 -8.24
C GLY A 72 -18.14 -7.84 -9.18
N THR A 73 -19.10 -7.51 -10.05
CA THR A 73 -19.63 -8.43 -11.07
C THR A 73 -18.61 -8.87 -12.12
N LEU A 74 -17.51 -8.11 -12.27
CA LEU A 74 -16.45 -8.35 -13.25
C LEU A 74 -15.09 -8.69 -12.59
N GLY A 75 -15.06 -8.92 -11.28
CA GLY A 75 -13.84 -9.16 -10.51
C GLY A 75 -13.63 -8.15 -9.38
N PRO A 76 -12.43 -8.17 -8.74
CA PRO A 76 -12.13 -7.28 -7.63
C PRO A 76 -12.13 -5.82 -8.06
N VAL A 77 -12.87 -4.99 -7.33
CA VAL A 77 -12.95 -3.54 -7.53
C VAL A 77 -12.30 -2.88 -6.34
N THR A 78 -11.33 -2.02 -6.59
CA THR A 78 -10.66 -1.29 -5.52
C THR A 78 -11.59 -0.31 -4.83
N VAL A 79 -11.47 -0.27 -3.51
CA VAL A 79 -12.32 0.55 -2.68
C VAL A 79 -11.54 1.58 -1.88
N THR A 80 -12.20 2.67 -1.52
CA THR A 80 -11.61 3.71 -0.68
C THR A 80 -11.32 3.18 0.72
N VAL A 81 -10.15 3.49 1.26
CA VAL A 81 -9.81 3.23 2.66
C VAL A 81 -10.63 4.17 3.54
N THR A 82 -11.54 3.60 4.33
CA THR A 82 -12.35 4.34 5.31
C THR A 82 -11.92 3.95 6.72
N GLY A 83 -12.20 4.79 7.71
CA GLY A 83 -11.88 4.48 9.11
C GLY A 83 -12.49 3.15 9.58
N GLN A 84 -13.72 2.83 9.16
CA GLN A 84 -14.37 1.55 9.47
C GLN A 84 -13.63 0.36 8.85
N ARG A 85 -13.20 0.47 7.59
CA ARG A 85 -12.45 -0.61 6.92
C ARG A 85 -11.07 -0.78 7.53
N TYR A 86 -10.43 0.32 7.91
CA TYR A 86 -9.14 0.29 8.60
C TYR A 86 -9.26 -0.32 10.01
N GLU A 87 -10.31 0.03 10.76
CA GLU A 87 -10.60 -0.60 12.04
C GLU A 87 -10.85 -2.11 11.87
N CYS A 88 -11.61 -2.50 10.85
CA CYS A 88 -11.86 -3.91 10.55
C CYS A 88 -10.56 -4.67 10.23
N LEU A 89 -9.68 -4.07 9.43
CA LEU A 89 -8.33 -4.58 9.17
C LEU A 89 -7.54 -4.81 10.48
N LEU A 90 -7.46 -3.79 11.36
CA LEU A 90 -6.75 -3.89 12.64
C LEU A 90 -7.36 -4.93 13.60
N ARG A 91 -8.66 -5.20 13.49
CA ARG A 91 -9.36 -6.21 14.30
C ARG A 91 -9.31 -7.62 13.71
N THR A 92 -8.84 -7.77 12.48
CA THR A 92 -8.76 -9.08 11.84
C THR A 92 -7.81 -9.99 12.64
N THR A 93 -8.14 -11.27 12.77
CA THR A 93 -7.44 -12.22 13.65
C THR A 93 -5.94 -12.32 13.32
N SER A 94 -5.56 -12.13 12.06
CA SER A 94 -4.18 -12.00 11.61
C SER A 94 -3.42 -10.91 12.39
N PHE A 95 -4.04 -9.75 12.65
CA PHE A 95 -3.46 -8.65 13.42
C PHE A 95 -3.42 -8.92 14.93
N GLN A 96 -4.40 -9.66 15.46
CA GLN A 96 -4.45 -9.99 16.90
C GLN A 96 -3.36 -10.99 17.32
N LEU A 97 -2.92 -11.88 16.42
CA LEU A 97 -1.76 -12.74 16.64
C LEU A 97 -0.46 -11.93 16.82
N PHE A 98 -0.33 -10.77 16.18
CA PHE A 98 0.86 -9.92 16.27
C PHE A 98 0.89 -9.03 17.53
N ASN A 99 -0.26 -8.60 18.06
CA ASN A 99 -0.31 -7.83 19.31
C ASN A 99 0.00 -8.66 20.58
N SER A 100 0.24 -9.98 20.45
CA SER A 100 0.64 -10.84 21.57
C SER A 100 2.14 -10.73 21.92
N VAL A 101 2.93 -10.11 21.04
CA VAL A 101 4.29 -9.63 21.33
C VAL A 101 4.20 -8.12 21.55
N ASP A 102 4.95 -7.57 22.50
CA ASP A 102 4.94 -6.15 22.88
C ASP A 102 5.37 -5.25 21.70
N VAL A 103 4.45 -5.04 20.74
CA VAL A 103 4.70 -4.37 19.46
C VAL A 103 4.05 -2.99 19.51
N TRP A 104 4.83 -1.98 19.13
CA TRP A 104 4.35 -0.60 19.01
C TRP A 104 4.02 -0.30 17.55
N ILE A 105 2.83 0.26 17.31
CA ILE A 105 2.42 0.80 16.01
C ILE A 105 2.96 2.24 15.94
N GLY A 106 3.84 2.50 14.97
CA GLY A 106 4.49 3.80 14.73
C GLY A 106 3.72 4.69 13.77
#